data_AF-A0A524MVK0-F1
#
_entry.id   AF-A0A524MVK0-F1
#
_cell.length_a   1.000
_cell.length_b   1.000
_cell.length_c   1.000
_cell.angle_alpha   90.00
_cell.angle_beta   90.00
_cell.angle_gamma   90.00
#
_symmetry.space_group_name_H-M   'P 1'
#
loop_
_entity.id
_entity.type
_entity.pdbx_description
1 polymer ?
#
loop_
_entity_poly.entity_id
_entity_poly.type
_entity_poly.pdbx_seq_one_letter_code
_entity_poly.pdbx_strand_id
1 'polypeptide(L)'
;MVQLAEISWSEAQKLFMEHDVALIPIGSTEQHGPHNPLGTDHLLANAVAKRIGDETGLPVAPVTPVGISRHHRQFPGTLWVLPNVFREYMISIALSIA
;
A
#
# COMPACT_ATOMS: atom_id res chain seq x y z
N MET A 1 -16.82 2.38 0.55
CA MET A 1 -15.53 3.00 0.89
C MET A 1 -15.10 2.54 2.27
N VAL A 2 -14.12 1.66 2.30
CA VAL A 2 -13.51 1.02 3.49
C VAL A 2 -12.03 1.35 3.60
N GLN A 3 -11.63 2.49 3.02
CA GLN A 3 -10.26 2.97 3.05
C GLN A 3 -9.97 3.68 4.36
N LEU A 4 -8.99 3.18 5.12
CA LEU A 4 -8.61 3.76 6.41
C LEU A 4 -8.17 5.23 6.29
N ALA A 5 -7.64 5.63 5.14
CA ALA A 5 -7.23 7.02 4.87
C ALA A 5 -8.42 8.01 4.74
N GLU A 6 -9.64 7.52 4.55
CA GLU A 6 -10.82 8.33 4.19
C GLU A 6 -11.92 8.27 5.25
N ILE A 7 -11.70 7.57 6.37
CA ILE A 7 -12.67 7.37 7.44
C ILE A 7 -12.13 7.83 8.79
N SER A 8 -13.02 8.08 9.74
CA SER A 8 -12.67 8.37 11.13
C SER A 8 -12.26 7.11 11.89
N TRP A 9 -11.53 7.28 13.00
CA TRP A 9 -11.11 6.15 13.84
C TRP A 9 -12.29 5.36 14.42
N SER A 10 -13.44 5.99 14.66
CA SER A 10 -14.63 5.34 15.18
C SER A 10 -15.36 4.51 14.13
N GLU A 11 -15.27 4.88 12.84
CA GLU A 11 -15.71 4.05 11.73
C GLU A 11 -14.75 2.87 11.52
N ALA A 12 -13.43 3.10 11.60
CA ALA A 12 -12.43 2.03 11.55
C ALA A 12 -12.64 1.00 12.67
N GLN A 13 -12.92 1.45 13.90
CA GLN A 13 -13.25 0.56 15.02
C GLN A 13 -14.43 -0.36 14.70
N LYS A 14 -15.49 0.15 14.05
CA LYS A 14 -16.63 -0.68 13.64
C LYS A 14 -16.24 -1.72 12.60
N LEU A 15 -15.47 -1.33 11.59
CA LEU A 15 -15.00 -2.25 10.57
C LEU A 15 -14.17 -3.40 11.15
N PHE A 16 -13.27 -3.11 12.10
CA PHE A 16 -12.45 -4.15 12.74
C PHE A 16 -13.21 -5.01 13.75
N MET A 17 -14.41 -4.62 14.19
CA MET A 17 -15.29 -5.53 14.94
C MET A 17 -16.02 -6.53 14.02
N GLU A 18 -16.15 -6.21 12.74
CA GLU A 18 -16.88 -7.02 11.74
C GLU A 18 -15.93 -7.85 10.86
N HIS A 19 -14.64 -7.50 10.82
CA HIS A 19 -13.65 -8.10 9.93
C HIS A 19 -12.33 -8.42 10.64
N ASP A 20 -11.88 -9.67 10.53
CA ASP A 20 -10.56 -10.14 11.00
C ASP A 20 -9.46 -10.04 9.92
N VAL A 21 -9.80 -9.49 8.75
CA VAL A 21 -8.90 -9.42 7.58
C VAL A 21 -8.80 -7.97 7.10
N ALA A 22 -7.60 -7.53 6.75
CA ALA A 22 -7.35 -6.23 6.15
C ALA A 22 -6.44 -6.35 4.93
N LEU A 23 -6.60 -5.42 3.98
CA LEU A 23 -5.78 -5.33 2.77
C LEU A 23 -4.71 -4.25 2.97
N ILE A 24 -3.44 -4.62 2.74
CA ILE A 24 -2.30 -3.68 2.78
C ILE A 24 -1.70 -3.62 1.36
N PRO A 25 -2.09 -2.62 0.54
CA PRO A 25 -1.54 -2.46 -0.80
C PRO A 25 -0.09 -1.98 -0.73
N ILE A 26 0.77 -2.63 -1.50
CA ILE A 26 2.21 -2.36 -1.56
C ILE A 26 2.62 -2.30 -3.01
N GLY A 27 3.43 -1.30 -3.37
CA GLY A 27 4.07 -1.22 -4.68
C GLY A 27 5.41 -0.51 -4.60
N SER A 28 5.74 0.22 -5.66
CA SER A 28 6.99 0.93 -5.81
C SER A 28 6.83 2.22 -6.61
N THR A 29 7.86 3.07 -6.54
CA THR A 29 8.07 4.22 -7.41
C THR A 29 9.36 3.99 -8.17
N GLU A 30 9.27 3.37 -9.34
CA GLU A 30 10.41 2.88 -10.11
C GLU A 30 10.18 2.95 -11.63
N GLN A 31 11.26 2.77 -12.39
CA GLN A 31 11.18 2.84 -13.85
C GLN A 31 10.27 1.73 -14.42
N HIS A 32 9.49 2.06 -15.46
CA HIS A 32 8.74 1.10 -16.25
C HIS A 32 8.87 1.38 -17.76
N GLY A 33 10.09 1.74 -18.18
CA GLY A 33 10.39 2.15 -19.54
C GLY A 33 9.92 3.58 -19.88
N PRO A 34 10.06 4.00 -21.15
CA PRO A 34 9.92 5.42 -21.54
C PRO A 34 8.50 5.98 -21.51
N HIS A 35 7.47 5.14 -21.42
CA HIS A 35 6.06 5.54 -21.61
C HIS A 35 5.20 5.41 -20.34
N ASN A 36 5.63 4.61 -19.37
CA ASN A 36 4.83 4.36 -18.18
C ASN A 36 5.22 5.33 -17.04
N PRO A 37 4.26 5.68 -16.17
CA PRO A 37 4.54 6.41 -14.94
C PRO A 37 5.48 5.63 -14.03
N LEU A 38 6.25 6.35 -13.20
CA LEU A 38 7.08 5.71 -12.17
C LEU A 38 6.24 4.99 -11.10
N GLY A 39 4.98 5.37 -10.94
CA GLY A 39 4.09 4.83 -9.92
C GLY A 39 3.28 3.61 -10.34
N THR A 40 3.55 2.99 -11.50
CA THR A 40 2.72 1.90 -12.04
C THR A 40 2.41 0.84 -10.98
N ASP A 41 3.42 0.38 -10.25
CA ASP A 41 3.23 -0.65 -9.22
C ASP A 41 2.26 -0.23 -8.11
N HIS A 42 2.48 0.92 -7.47
CA HIS A 42 1.63 1.31 -6.34
C HIS A 42 0.26 1.84 -6.78
N LEU A 43 0.14 2.43 -7.98
CA LEU A 43 -1.14 2.83 -8.54
C LEU A 43 -2.03 1.62 -8.82
N LEU A 44 -1.47 0.57 -9.42
CA LEU A 44 -2.20 -0.67 -9.70
C LEU A 44 -2.56 -1.42 -8.40
N ALA A 45 -1.60 -1.56 -7.48
CA ALA A 45 -1.84 -2.22 -6.19
C ALA A 45 -2.96 -1.52 -5.41
N ASN A 46 -2.94 -0.18 -5.36
CA ASN A 46 -3.99 0.61 -4.70
C ASN A 46 -5.35 0.46 -5.39
N ALA A 47 -5.40 0.53 -6.72
CA ALA A 47 -6.65 0.38 -7.48
C ALA A 47 -7.30 -1.00 -7.26
N VAL A 48 -6.50 -2.07 -7.28
CA VAL A 48 -6.98 -3.43 -7.02
C VAL A 48 -7.48 -3.57 -5.58
N ALA A 49 -6.71 -3.10 -4.59
CA ALA A 49 -7.09 -3.19 -3.19
C ALA A 49 -8.37 -2.40 -2.88
N LYS A 50 -8.51 -1.18 -3.42
CA LYS A 50 -9.74 -0.38 -3.31
C LYS A 50 -10.94 -1.14 -3.86
N ARG A 51 -10.80 -1.72 -5.06
CA ARG A 51 -11.89 -2.47 -5.69
C ARG A 51 -12.30 -3.69 -4.86
N ILE A 52 -11.34 -4.45 -4.34
CA ILE A 52 -11.64 -5.58 -3.46
C ILE A 52 -12.35 -5.08 -2.21
N GLY A 53 -11.84 -4.04 -1.54
CA GLY A 53 -12.48 -3.45 -0.37
C GLY A 53 -13.92 -3.00 -0.64
N ASP A 54 -14.19 -2.36 -1.77
CA ASP A 54 -15.55 -1.94 -2.13
C ASP A 54 -16.48 -3.13 -2.43
N GLU A 55 -15.97 -4.24 -2.97
CA GLU A 55 -16.74 -5.46 -3.24
C GLU A 55 -16.96 -6.33 -1.99
N THR A 56 -16.03 -6.32 -1.02
CA THR A 56 -16.04 -7.25 0.14
C THR A 56 -16.26 -6.59 1.49
N GLY A 57 -16.20 -5.26 1.59
CA GLY A 57 -16.24 -4.53 2.86
C GLY A 57 -14.95 -4.59 3.68
N LEU A 58 -13.88 -5.21 3.17
CA LEU A 58 -12.64 -5.36 3.93
C LEU A 58 -11.92 -4.01 4.12
N PRO A 59 -11.40 -3.71 5.33
CA PRO A 59 -10.55 -2.55 5.56
C PRO A 59 -9.35 -2.51 4.60
N VAL A 60 -9.10 -1.34 4.00
CA VAL A 60 -7.96 -1.11 3.11
C VAL A 60 -7.04 -0.07 3.74
N ALA A 61 -5.81 -0.47 4.05
CA ALA A 61 -4.77 0.42 4.53
C ALA A 61 -4.27 1.37 3.43
N PRO A 62 -3.64 2.51 3.80
CA PRO A 62 -2.95 3.35 2.83
C PRO A 62 -1.90 2.55 2.04
N VAL A 63 -1.78 2.82 0.74
CA VAL A 63 -0.77 2.18 -0.10
C VAL A 63 0.63 2.58 0.35
N THR A 64 1.54 1.60 0.38
CA THR A 64 2.99 1.85 0.51
C THR A 64 3.60 2.10 -0.87
N PRO A 65 3.99 3.34 -1.21
CA PRO A 65 4.34 3.70 -2.59
C PRO A 65 5.83 3.51 -2.92
N VAL A 66 6.68 3.20 -1.94
CA VAL A 66 8.12 3.04 -2.12
C VAL A 66 8.55 1.69 -1.54
N GLY A 67 9.18 0.87 -2.38
CA GLY A 67 9.61 -0.49 -2.06
C GLY A 67 11.13 -0.70 -2.20
N ILE A 68 11.51 -1.94 -2.47
CA ILE A 68 12.90 -2.39 -2.58
C ILE A 68 13.34 -2.36 -4.05
N SER A 69 13.73 -1.18 -4.52
CA SER A 69 13.92 -0.94 -5.97
C SER A 69 15.29 -0.39 -6.33
N ARG A 70 16.30 -0.67 -5.49
CA ARG A 70 17.69 -0.22 -5.67
C ARG A 70 18.31 -0.69 -7.00
N HIS A 71 17.80 -1.77 -7.59
CA HIS A 71 18.27 -2.27 -8.89
C HIS A 71 17.85 -1.38 -10.07
N HIS A 72 16.90 -0.46 -9.86
CA HIS A 72 16.49 0.59 -10.81
C HIS A 72 17.12 1.96 -10.53
N ARG A 73 18.08 2.07 -9.59
CA ARG A 73 18.69 3.34 -9.14
C ARG A 73 19.33 4.20 -10.23
N GLN A 74 19.69 3.63 -11.37
CA GLN A 74 20.26 4.33 -12.51
C GLN A 74 19.22 5.16 -13.29
N PHE A 75 17.93 4.96 -13.03
CA PHE A 75 16.85 5.69 -13.69
C PHE A 75 16.34 6.83 -12.79
N PRO A 76 16.40 8.09 -13.24
CA PRO A 76 15.95 9.25 -12.47
C PRO A 76 14.51 9.12 -11.98
N GLY A 77 14.27 9.52 -10.74
CA GLY A 77 12.95 9.47 -10.10
C GLY A 77 12.63 8.13 -9.41
N THR A 78 13.42 7.07 -9.60
CA THR A 78 13.28 5.84 -8.83
C THR A 78 13.57 6.12 -7.35
N LEU A 79 12.60 5.81 -6.48
CA LEU A 79 12.76 5.85 -5.03
C LEU A 79 12.92 4.42 -4.51
N TRP A 80 13.79 4.22 -3.53
CA TRP A 80 14.00 2.90 -2.95
C TRP A 80 14.41 3.00 -1.49
N VAL A 81 14.08 1.96 -0.74
CA VAL A 81 14.54 1.75 0.64
C VAL A 81 15.35 0.47 0.76
N LEU A 82 16.14 0.36 1.81
CA LEU A 82 16.90 -0.86 2.10
C LEU A 82 15.94 -2.01 2.48
N PRO A 83 16.26 -3.27 2.11
CA PRO A 83 15.39 -4.40 2.41
C PRO A 83 15.03 -4.57 3.90
N ASN A 84 15.97 -4.32 4.81
CA ASN A 84 15.72 -4.41 6.25
C ASN A 84 14.79 -3.30 6.74
N VAL A 85 14.98 -2.07 6.26
CA VAL A 85 14.12 -0.92 6.62
C VAL A 85 12.70 -1.15 6.11
N PHE A 86 12.55 -1.62 4.87
CA PHE A 86 11.24 -1.96 4.31
C PHE A 86 10.54 -3.05 5.13
N ARG A 87 11.28 -4.11 5.49
CA ARG A 87 10.76 -5.20 6.33
C ARG A 87 10.28 -4.68 7.69
N GLU A 88 11.09 -3.89 8.39
CA GLU A 88 10.74 -3.33 9.69
C GLU A 88 9.52 -2.41 9.61
N TYR A 89 9.45 -1.57 8.57
CA TYR A 89 8.29 -0.73 8.29
C TYR A 89 7.02 -1.58 8.09
N MET A 90 7.06 -2.58 7.22
CA MET A 90 5.89 -3.42 6.93
C MET A 90 5.46 -4.26 8.14
N ILE A 91 6.39 -4.75 8.95
CA ILE A 91 6.09 -5.43 10.22
C ILE A 91 5.35 -4.46 11.15
N SER A 92 5.83 -3.22 11.28
CA SER A 92 5.22 -2.21 12.14
C SER A 92 3.79 -1.91 11.70
N ILE A 93 3.55 -1.76 10.38
CA ILE A 93 2.21 -1.55 9.82
C ILE A 93 1.30 -2.76 10.10
N ALA A 94 1.78 -3.98 9.86
CA ALA A 94 0.98 -5.19 10.08
C ALA A 94 0.60 -5.38 11.56
N LEU A 95 1.49 -5.00 12.49
CA LEU A 95 1.24 -5.10 13.93
C LEU A 95 0.33 -3.97 14.46
N SER A 96 0.25 -2.83 13.78
CA SER A 96 -0.50 -1.67 14.26
C SER A 96 -1.87 -1.48 13.60
N ILE A 97 -2.26 -2.36 12.69
CA ILE A 97 -3.44 -2.14 11.83
C ILE A 97 -4.78 -2.29 12.56
N ALA A 98 -4.84 -3.08 13.64
CA ALA A 98 -6.00 -3.27 14.50
C ALA A 98 -5.57 -3.64 15.93
#